data_AF-A0A0M0T4M3-F1
#
_entry.id   AF-A0A0M0T4M3-F1
#
_cell.length_a   1.000
_cell.length_b   1.000
_cell.length_c   1.000
_cell.angle_alpha   90.00
_cell.angle_beta   90.00
_cell.angle_gamma   90.00
#
_symmetry.space_group_name_H-M   'P 1'
#
loop_
_entity.id
_entity.type
_entity.pdbx_description
1 polymer ?
#
loop_
_entity_poly.entity_id
_entity_poly.type
_entity_poly.pdbx_seq_one_letter_code
_entity_poly.pdbx_strand_id
1 'polypeptide(L)'
;MDKFSDIYTERAVIGGILVAGNEFADFALDAVESLTEKDFSSVTHRLILRGLKKLSATGSKFDLVLLNSELEQTGDSNHCGGFSYIAECAKHVPSVHLLPSYVDKLKRLSLTRNMLSVLHTGIARITESGVNAVQDIAGDIENQISNINSVNDGGTAHIMVGVEESIEILES
;
A
#
# COMPACT_ATOMS: atom_id res chain seq x y z
N MET A 1 -17.04 -4.38 -11.32
CA MET A 1 -15.90 -4.71 -10.45
C MET A 1 -14.71 -4.01 -11.07
N ASP A 2 -14.16 -2.99 -10.41
CA ASP A 2 -13.07 -2.19 -10.98
C ASP A 2 -11.85 -3.10 -11.16
N LYS A 3 -11.39 -3.27 -12.41
CA LYS A 3 -10.40 -4.29 -12.82
C LYS A 3 -9.06 -4.13 -12.09
N PHE A 4 -8.82 -2.96 -11.50
CA PHE A 4 -7.58 -2.57 -10.85
C PHE A 4 -7.75 -2.39 -9.33
N SER A 5 -8.79 -3.00 -8.77
CA SER A 5 -9.03 -3.13 -7.34
C SER A 5 -9.12 -4.61 -6.96
N ASP A 6 -8.45 -5.00 -5.87
CA ASP A 6 -8.51 -6.36 -5.35
C ASP A 6 -8.60 -6.32 -3.82
N ILE A 7 -9.83 -6.42 -3.33
CA ILE A 7 -10.12 -6.39 -1.90
C ILE A 7 -9.45 -7.53 -1.15
N TYR A 8 -9.26 -8.70 -1.78
CA TYR A 8 -8.64 -9.85 -1.12
C TYR A 8 -7.14 -9.61 -0.91
N THR A 9 -6.49 -8.98 -1.88
CA THR A 9 -5.09 -8.56 -1.75
C THR A 9 -4.94 -7.52 -0.63
N GLU A 10 -5.81 -6.51 -0.59
CA GLU A 10 -5.77 -5.49 0.46
C GLU A 10 -5.97 -6.08 1.87
N ARG A 11 -6.92 -7.01 2.03
CA ARG A 11 -7.16 -7.73 3.29
C ARG A 11 -5.96 -8.60 3.68
N ALA A 12 -5.34 -9.26 2.70
CA ALA A 12 -4.15 -10.07 2.93
C ALA A 12 -2.94 -9.24 3.37
N VAL A 13 -2.76 -8.02 2.84
CA VAL A 13 -1.72 -7.08 3.31
C VAL A 13 -1.97 -6.68 4.76
N ILE A 14 -3.18 -6.20 5.09
CA ILE A 14 -3.52 -5.78 6.46
C ILE A 14 -3.37 -6.93 7.44
N GLY A 15 -3.93 -8.10 7.11
CA GLY A 15 -3.80 -9.28 7.94
C GLY A 15 -2.34 -9.70 8.10
N GLY A 16 -1.57 -9.70 7.01
CA GLY A 16 -0.16 -10.06 7.00
C GLY A 16 0.66 -9.18 7.93
N ILE A 17 0.44 -7.86 7.92
CA ILE A 17 1.08 -6.91 8.84
C ILE A 17 0.77 -7.24 10.30
N LEU A 18 -0.49 -7.51 10.62
CA LEU A 18 -0.91 -7.82 11.99
C LEU A 18 -0.37 -9.15 12.52
N VAL A 19 -0.31 -10.18 11.66
CA VAL A 19 0.27 -11.48 12.04
C VAL A 19 1.80 -11.37 12.14
N ALA A 20 2.42 -10.59 11.26
CA ALA A 20 3.86 -10.33 11.27
C ALA A 20 4.32 -9.48 12.46
N GLY A 21 3.44 -8.65 13.03
CA GLY A 21 3.77 -7.62 14.02
C GLY A 21 4.45 -8.10 15.31
N ASN A 22 4.52 -9.42 15.56
CA ASN A 22 5.28 -9.97 16.68
C ASN A 22 6.58 -10.69 16.24
N GLU A 23 6.48 -11.77 15.46
CA GLU A 23 7.65 -12.61 15.11
C GLU A 23 8.43 -12.11 13.88
N PHE A 24 7.78 -11.35 12.99
CA PHE A 24 8.35 -10.85 11.73
C PHE A 24 8.18 -9.33 11.65
N ALA A 25 8.50 -8.64 12.76
CA ALA A 25 8.22 -7.22 12.92
C ALA A 25 8.88 -6.36 11.81
N ASP A 26 10.05 -6.75 11.32
CA ASP A 26 10.75 -6.06 10.24
C ASP A 26 9.96 -6.10 8.92
N PHE A 27 9.33 -7.24 8.60
CA PHE A 27 8.50 -7.37 7.40
C PHE A 27 7.23 -6.51 7.52
N ALA A 28 6.65 -6.46 8.72
CA ALA A 28 5.49 -5.64 8.99
C ALA A 28 5.82 -4.15 8.87
N LEU A 29 6.99 -3.75 9.40
CA LEU A 29 7.49 -2.38 9.35
C LEU A 29 7.76 -1.95 7.91
N ASP A 30 8.50 -2.75 7.13
CA ASP A 30 8.77 -2.48 5.72
C ASP A 30 7.48 -2.34 4.90
N ALA A 31 6.49 -3.21 5.16
CA ALA A 31 5.18 -3.09 4.52
C ALA A 31 4.46 -1.77 4.87
N VAL A 32 4.46 -1.37 6.15
CA VAL A 32 3.80 -0.13 6.60
C VAL A 32 4.52 1.14 6.10
N GLU A 33 5.84 1.13 6.06
CA GLU A 33 6.65 2.25 5.58
C GLU A 33 6.55 2.42 4.08
N SER A 34 6.62 1.32 3.34
CA SER A 34 6.67 1.32 1.88
C SER A 34 5.32 1.58 1.21
N LEU A 35 4.21 1.53 1.96
CA LEU A 35 2.85 1.79 1.49
C LEU A 35 2.34 3.18 1.90
N THR A 36 1.44 3.72 1.08
CA THR A 36 0.67 4.93 1.32
C THR A 36 -0.83 4.61 1.36
N GLU A 37 -1.62 5.45 2.02
CA GLU A 37 -3.08 5.27 2.07
C GLU A 37 -3.71 5.19 0.67
N LYS A 38 -3.15 5.88 -0.33
CA LYS A 38 -3.66 5.88 -1.71
C LYS A 38 -3.43 4.53 -2.43
N ASP A 39 -2.54 3.68 -1.91
CA ASP A 39 -2.29 2.36 -2.46
C ASP A 39 -3.45 1.39 -2.25
N PHE A 40 -4.32 1.69 -1.29
CA PHE A 40 -5.57 0.97 -1.08
C PHE A 40 -6.70 1.60 -1.89
N SER A 41 -7.54 0.77 -2.53
CA SER A 41 -8.75 1.22 -3.20
C SER A 41 -9.90 1.45 -2.20
N SER A 42 -9.97 0.64 -1.14
CA SER A 42 -11.00 0.75 -0.10
C SER A 42 -10.67 1.84 0.90
N VAL A 43 -11.61 2.77 1.14
CA VAL A 43 -11.49 3.83 2.16
C VAL A 43 -11.24 3.24 3.55
N THR A 44 -11.93 2.16 3.90
CA THR A 44 -11.74 1.43 5.16
C THR A 44 -10.28 0.97 5.33
N HIS A 45 -9.67 0.44 4.28
CA HIS A 45 -8.28 -0.02 4.35
C HIS A 45 -7.28 1.14 4.42
N ARG A 46 -7.60 2.30 3.80
CA ARG A 46 -6.81 3.53 3.96
C ARG A 46 -6.74 3.95 5.43
N LEU A 47 -7.90 3.96 6.11
CA LEU A 47 -8.00 4.31 7.52
C LEU A 47 -7.23 3.33 8.41
N ILE A 48 -7.29 2.03 8.10
CA ILE A 48 -6.52 1.01 8.81
C ILE A 48 -5.01 1.25 8.65
N LEU A 49 -4.52 1.48 7.42
CA LEU A 49 -3.10 1.79 7.19
C LEU A 49 -2.67 3.06 7.95
N ARG A 50 -3.53 4.08 8.01
CA ARG A 50 -3.29 5.29 8.80
C ARG A 50 -3.07 4.97 10.28
N GLY A 51 -3.91 4.11 10.86
CA GLY A 51 -3.74 3.61 12.23
C GLY A 51 -2.43 2.85 12.42
N LEU A 52 -2.09 1.96 11.49
CA LEU A 52 -0.82 1.21 11.51
C LEU A 52 0.40 2.15 11.44
N LYS A 53 0.37 3.17 10.58
CA LYS A 53 1.44 4.18 10.50
C LYS A 53 1.62 4.95 11.80
N LYS A 54 0.54 5.23 12.52
CA LYS A 54 0.63 5.88 13.83
C LYS A 54 1.27 4.98 14.88
N LEU A 55 0.90 3.70 14.92
CA LEU A 55 1.57 2.73 15.79
C LEU A 55 3.07 2.63 15.48
N SER A 56 3.42 2.65 14.19
CA SER A 56 4.82 2.69 13.74
C SER A 56 5.54 3.93 14.28
N ALA A 57 4.91 5.10 14.18
CA ALA A 57 5.49 6.37 14.64
C ALA A 57 5.71 6.43 16.16
N THR A 58 4.93 5.69 16.95
CA THR A 58 5.10 5.57 18.40
C THR A 58 6.01 4.40 18.80
N GLY A 59 6.57 3.65 17.84
CA GLY A 59 7.37 2.44 18.10
C GLY A 59 6.54 1.29 18.71
N SER A 60 5.21 1.34 18.55
CA SER A 60 4.31 0.31 19.05
C SER A 60 4.27 -0.88 18.10
N LYS A 61 4.08 -2.08 18.66
CA LYS A 61 3.89 -3.30 17.87
C LYS A 61 2.61 -3.22 17.03
N PHE A 62 2.63 -3.83 15.86
CA PHE A 62 1.44 -3.99 15.02
C PHE A 62 0.58 -5.13 15.56
N ASP A 63 -0.23 -4.81 16.56
CA ASP A 63 -1.15 -5.73 17.21
C ASP A 63 -2.60 -5.32 16.97
N LEU A 64 -3.50 -6.31 16.91
CA LEU A 64 -4.93 -6.10 16.65
C LEU A 64 -5.60 -5.23 17.73
N VAL A 65 -5.30 -5.47 19.01
CA VAL A 65 -5.89 -4.73 20.13
C VAL A 65 -5.35 -3.30 20.15
N LEU A 66 -4.05 -3.14 19.90
CA LEU A 66 -3.42 -1.81 19.81
C LEU A 66 -3.97 -1.00 18.64
N LEU A 67 -4.12 -1.62 17.47
CA LEU A 67 -4.69 -0.97 16.29
C LEU A 67 -6.15 -0.58 16.53
N ASN A 68 -6.95 -1.46 17.13
CA ASN A 68 -8.35 -1.12 17.43
C ASN A 68 -8.44 0.04 18.43
N SER A 69 -7.59 0.05 19.45
CA SER A 69 -7.54 1.14 20.44
C SER A 69 -7.16 2.48 19.80
N GLU A 70 -6.19 2.48 18.86
CA GLU A 70 -5.83 3.66 18.08
C GLU A 70 -7.00 4.15 17.22
N LEU A 71 -7.67 3.24 16.50
CA LEU A 71 -8.82 3.58 15.65
C LEU A 71 -10.04 4.05 16.45
N GLU A 72 -10.22 3.57 17.68
CA GLU A 72 -11.25 4.08 18.59
C GLU A 72 -10.93 5.49 19.06
N GLN A 73 -9.66 5.75 19.42
CA GLN A 73 -9.21 7.06 19.86
C GLN A 73 -9.38 8.12 18.76
N THR A 74 -9.20 7.75 17.48
CA THR A 74 -9.41 8.66 16.35
C THR A 74 -10.86 8.77 15.88
N GLY A 75 -11.77 7.94 16.40
CA GLY A 75 -13.16 7.86 15.95
C GLY A 75 -13.35 7.15 14.59
N ASP A 76 -12.32 6.45 14.10
CA ASP A 76 -12.37 5.74 12.82
C ASP A 76 -12.85 4.29 12.94
N SER A 77 -12.87 3.69 14.14
CA SER A 77 -13.18 2.26 14.34
C SER A 77 -14.45 1.80 13.62
N ASN A 78 -15.55 2.55 13.74
CA ASN A 78 -16.81 2.23 13.05
C ASN A 78 -16.71 2.37 11.52
N HIS A 79 -15.91 3.31 11.02
CA HIS A 79 -15.68 3.51 9.57
C HIS A 79 -14.79 2.41 8.97
N CYS A 80 -14.04 1.70 9.83
CA CYS A 80 -13.19 0.57 9.45
C CYS A 80 -13.90 -0.79 9.54
N GLY A 81 -15.19 -0.83 9.89
CA GLY A 81 -15.93 -2.08 10.13
C GLY A 81 -15.72 -2.69 11.53
N GLY A 82 -15.05 -1.95 12.41
CA GLY A 82 -14.80 -2.34 13.81
C GLY A 82 -13.81 -3.50 13.98
N PHE A 83 -13.62 -3.88 15.24
CA PHE A 83 -12.69 -4.95 15.65
C PHE A 83 -12.87 -6.25 14.86
N SER A 84 -14.12 -6.67 14.63
CA SER A 84 -14.43 -7.93 13.94
C SER A 84 -13.88 -7.97 12.52
N TYR A 85 -13.92 -6.85 11.79
CA TYR A 85 -13.43 -6.80 10.42
C TYR A 85 -11.92 -6.97 10.35
N ILE A 86 -11.20 -6.25 11.22
CA ILE A 86 -9.74 -6.31 11.27
C ILE A 86 -9.27 -7.70 11.72
N ALA A 87 -9.97 -8.31 12.68
CA ALA A 87 -9.73 -9.68 13.11
C ALA A 87 -9.94 -10.70 11.97
N GLU A 88 -10.98 -10.50 11.15
CA GLU A 88 -11.25 -11.35 9.98
C GLU A 88 -10.12 -11.25 8.95
N CYS A 89 -9.56 -10.06 8.71
CA CYS A 89 -8.41 -9.89 7.82
C CYS A 89 -7.19 -10.67 8.30
N ALA A 90 -6.88 -10.65 9.60
CA ALA A 90 -5.76 -11.40 10.17
C ALA A 90 -5.97 -12.93 10.07
N LYS A 91 -7.22 -13.40 10.17
CA LYS A 91 -7.54 -14.85 10.15
C LYS A 91 -7.28 -15.53 8.81
N HIS A 92 -7.33 -14.79 7.70
CA HIS A 92 -7.24 -15.36 6.34
C HIS A 92 -5.84 -15.32 5.73
N VAL A 93 -4.80 -15.01 6.53
CA VAL A 93 -3.41 -14.97 6.07
C VAL A 93 -2.84 -16.40 6.01
N PRO A 94 -2.52 -16.93 4.81
CA PRO A 94 -2.01 -18.30 4.72
C PRO A 94 -0.58 -18.44 5.27
N SER A 95 0.26 -17.43 5.04
CA SER A 95 1.64 -17.37 5.52
C SER A 95 2.12 -15.91 5.55
N VAL A 96 2.82 -15.54 6.62
CA VAL A 96 3.45 -14.21 6.76
C VAL A 96 4.51 -13.96 5.69
N HIS A 97 5.20 -15.01 5.23
CA HIS A 97 6.23 -14.92 4.19
C HIS A 97 5.69 -14.44 2.83
N LEU A 98 4.36 -14.47 2.61
CA LEU A 98 3.73 -13.96 1.40
C LEU A 98 3.42 -12.46 1.47
N LEU A 99 3.59 -11.81 2.63
CA LEU A 99 3.31 -10.38 2.80
C LEU A 99 4.02 -9.52 1.74
N PRO A 100 5.34 -9.68 1.46
CA PRO A 100 6.00 -8.90 0.41
C PRO A 100 5.35 -9.06 -0.97
N SER A 101 4.89 -10.27 -1.32
CA SER A 101 4.21 -10.53 -2.59
C SER A 101 2.84 -9.84 -2.67
N TYR A 102 2.10 -9.79 -1.56
CA TYR A 102 0.84 -9.06 -1.52
C TYR A 102 1.05 -7.54 -1.60
N VAL A 103 2.10 -7.03 -0.95
CA VAL A 103 2.50 -5.61 -1.03
C VAL A 103 2.87 -5.25 -2.47
N ASP A 104 3.70 -6.04 -3.16
CA ASP A 104 4.05 -5.81 -4.57
C ASP A 104 2.81 -5.79 -5.47
N LYS A 105 1.93 -6.78 -5.31
CA LYS A 105 0.67 -6.84 -6.07
C LYS A 105 -0.20 -5.59 -5.83
N LEU A 106 -0.32 -5.14 -4.58
CA LEU A 106 -1.08 -3.94 -4.22
C LEU A 106 -0.47 -2.68 -4.86
N LYS A 107 0.86 -2.54 -4.84
CA LYS A 107 1.57 -1.42 -5.48
C LYS A 107 1.35 -1.39 -6.99
N ARG A 108 1.40 -2.53 -7.68
CA ARG A 108 1.10 -2.61 -9.13
C ARG A 108 -0.34 -2.18 -9.46
N LEU A 109 -1.30 -2.57 -8.62
CA LEU A 109 -2.68 -2.13 -8.75
C LEU A 109 -2.82 -0.62 -8.52
N SER A 110 -2.18 -0.09 -7.48
CA SER A 110 -2.12 1.35 -7.19
C SER A 110 -1.53 2.16 -8.34
N LEU A 111 -0.37 1.75 -8.84
CA LEU A 111 0.30 2.35 -9.99
C LEU A 111 -0.63 2.42 -11.19
N THR A 112 -1.33 1.33 -11.48
CA THR A 112 -2.28 1.27 -12.60
C THR A 112 -3.44 2.27 -12.41
N ARG A 113 -4.00 2.37 -11.19
CA ARG A 113 -5.05 3.35 -10.88
C ARG A 113 -4.55 4.78 -10.99
N ASN A 114 -3.35 5.07 -10.51
CA ASN A 114 -2.74 6.40 -10.60
C ASN A 114 -2.52 6.81 -12.07
N MET A 115 -1.98 5.90 -12.89
CA MET A 115 -1.81 6.12 -14.32
C MET A 115 -3.14 6.41 -15.02
N LEU A 116 -4.16 5.61 -14.73
CA LEU A 116 -5.49 5.79 -15.30
C LEU A 116 -6.09 7.14 -14.90
N SER A 117 -5.91 7.56 -13.64
CA SER A 117 -6.37 8.86 -13.14
C SER A 117 -5.72 10.04 -13.89
N VAL A 118 -4.40 9.98 -14.12
CA VAL A 118 -3.66 11.00 -14.88
C VAL A 118 -4.18 11.07 -16.31
N LEU A 119 -4.32 9.93 -16.98
CA LEU A 119 -4.80 9.88 -18.37
C LEU A 119 -6.24 10.39 -18.51
N HIS A 120 -7.14 9.99 -17.62
CA HIS A 120 -8.52 10.50 -17.61
C HIS A 120 -8.58 12.02 -17.41
N THR A 121 -7.76 12.55 -16.49
CA THR A 121 -7.66 14.01 -16.27
C THR A 121 -7.14 14.71 -17.52
N GLY A 122 -6.13 14.13 -18.19
CA GLY A 122 -5.62 14.62 -19.47
C GLY A 122 -6.69 14.68 -20.56
N ILE A 123 -7.45 13.59 -20.75
CA ILE A 123 -8.55 13.51 -21.73
C ILE A 123 -9.61 14.58 -21.46
N ALA A 124 -10.02 14.75 -20.19
CA ALA A 124 -10.99 15.77 -19.81
C ALA A 124 -10.51 17.18 -20.17
N ARG A 125 -9.25 17.50 -19.81
CA ARG A 125 -8.64 18.81 -20.11
C ARG A 125 -8.54 19.09 -21.61
N ILE A 126 -8.17 18.10 -22.42
CA ILE A 126 -8.10 18.23 -23.89
C ILE A 126 -9.49 18.52 -24.46
N THR A 127 -10.51 17.84 -23.94
CA THR A 127 -11.90 18.01 -24.39
C THR A 127 -12.43 19.41 -24.05
N GLU A 128 -12.05 19.98 -22.90
CA GLU A 128 -12.48 21.30 -22.46
C GLU A 128 -11.71 22.46 -23.12
N SER A 129 -10.38 22.33 -23.25
CA SER A 129 -9.49 23.45 -23.63
C SER A 129 -9.24 23.56 -25.13
N GLY A 130 -9.56 22.52 -25.90
CA GLY A 130 -9.34 22.47 -27.34
C GLY A 130 -7.86 22.44 -27.75
N VAL A 131 -7.61 22.54 -29.07
CA VAL A 131 -6.30 22.23 -29.69
C VAL A 131 -5.14 23.11 -29.19
N ASN A 132 -5.43 24.36 -28.80
CA ASN A 132 -4.39 25.35 -28.46
C ASN A 132 -3.65 25.06 -27.15
N ALA A 133 -4.23 24.25 -26.26
CA ALA A 133 -3.63 23.91 -24.96
C ALA A 133 -3.02 22.50 -24.94
N VAL A 134 -3.07 21.76 -26.06
CA VAL A 134 -2.65 20.34 -26.09
C VAL A 134 -1.18 20.16 -25.71
N GLN A 135 -0.31 21.09 -26.13
CA GLN A 135 1.12 21.01 -25.83
C GLN A 135 1.41 21.19 -24.33
N ASP A 136 0.72 22.14 -23.68
CA ASP A 136 0.84 22.36 -22.24
C ASP A 136 0.28 21.17 -21.44
N ILE A 137 -0.89 20.65 -21.85
CA ILE A 137 -1.51 19.48 -21.21
C ILE A 137 -0.62 18.24 -21.35
N ALA A 138 0.02 18.04 -22.50
CA ALA A 138 0.96 16.94 -22.70
C ALA A 138 2.16 17.05 -21.75
N GLY A 139 2.76 18.24 -21.64
CA GLY A 139 3.87 18.48 -20.69
C GLY A 139 3.47 18.22 -19.24
N ASP A 140 2.26 18.61 -18.83
CA ASP A 140 1.76 18.33 -17.48
C ASP A 140 1.59 16.82 -17.22
N ILE A 141 1.06 16.08 -18.21
CA ILE A 141 0.89 14.63 -18.11
C ILE A 141 2.25 13.94 -17.99
N GLU A 142 3.23 14.34 -18.80
CA GLU A 142 4.59 13.80 -18.74
C GLU A 142 5.22 14.02 -17.36
N ASN A 143 5.09 15.23 -16.81
CA ASN A 143 5.56 15.54 -15.46
C ASN A 143 4.86 14.69 -14.39
N GLN A 144 3.55 14.47 -14.50
CA GLN A 144 2.80 13.63 -13.56
C GLN A 144 3.22 12.16 -13.65
N ILE A 145 3.39 11.62 -14.86
CA ILE A 145 3.86 10.24 -15.07
C ILE A 145 5.28 10.07 -14.53
N SER A 146 6.16 11.03 -14.78
CA SER A 146 7.53 11.01 -14.25
C SER A 146 7.53 10.94 -12.72
N ASN A 147 6.74 11.78 -12.05
CA ASN A 147 6.60 11.77 -10.59
C ASN A 147 6.08 10.42 -10.05
N ILE A 148 5.15 9.77 -10.74
CA ILE A 148 4.63 8.46 -10.34
C ILE A 148 5.74 7.41 -10.34
N ASN A 149 6.63 7.43 -11.34
CA ASN A 149 7.74 6.49 -11.42
C ASN A 149 8.76 6.72 -10.30
N SER A 150 9.05 7.98 -9.96
CA SER A 150 10.00 8.32 -8.88
C SER A 150 9.50 7.91 -7.49
N VAL A 151 8.18 7.97 -7.24
CA VAL A 151 7.60 7.53 -5.95
C VAL A 151 7.68 6.00 -5.78
N ASN A 152 7.69 5.25 -6.88
CA ASN A 152 7.73 3.79 -6.85
C ASN A 152 9.17 3.22 -6.77
N ASP A 153 10.18 4.03 -7.08
CA ASP A 153 11.62 3.68 -7.05
C ASP A 153 12.24 3.75 -5.63
N GLY A 154 11.46 4.10 -4.61
CA GLY A 154 11.87 4.02 -3.20
C GLY A 154 12.04 2.60 -2.66
N GLY A 155 11.89 1.57 -3.50
CA GLY A 155 11.98 0.16 -3.15
C GLY A 155 13.28 -0.49 -3.63
N THR A 156 14.43 -0.04 -3.12
CA THR A 156 15.70 -0.78 -3.27
C THR A 156 15.70 -2.15 -2.58
N ALA A 157 14.58 -2.56 -1.98
CA ALA A 157 14.34 -3.90 -1.42
C ALA A 157 14.62 -5.04 -2.42
N HIS A 158 14.63 -4.78 -3.73
CA HIS A 158 14.98 -5.81 -4.72
C HIS A 158 16.49 -6.11 -4.80
N ILE A 159 17.36 -5.28 -4.22
CA ILE A 159 18.82 -5.49 -4.21
C ILE A 159 19.24 -6.30 -2.97
N MET A 160 18.47 -6.29 -1.88
CA MET A 160 18.86 -7.00 -0.65
C MET A 160 18.62 -8.51 -0.72
N VAL A 161 17.59 -8.96 -1.44
CA VAL A 161 17.30 -10.39 -1.66
C VAL A 161 18.45 -11.11 -2.38
N GLY A 162 19.16 -10.42 -3.29
CA GLY A 162 20.31 -11.01 -3.99
C GLY A 162 21.59 -11.11 -3.15
N VAL A 163 21.71 -10.33 -2.07
CA VAL A 163 22.90 -10.34 -1.21
C VAL A 163 22.84 -11.47 -0.19
N GLU A 164 21.66 -11.81 0.33
CA GLU A 164 21.51 -12.94 1.26
C GLU A 164 21.72 -14.30 0.55
N GLU A 165 21.19 -14.50 -0.66
CA GLU A 165 21.47 -15.70 -1.47
C GLU A 165 22.96 -15.83 -1.83
N SER A 166 23.67 -14.71 -1.99
CA SER A 166 25.10 -14.74 -2.33
C SER A 166 26.00 -15.07 -1.12
N ILE A 167 25.53 -14.82 0.11
CA ILE A 167 26.28 -15.12 1.33
C ILE A 167 26.16 -16.61 1.72
N GLU A 168 25.00 -17.24 1.50
CA GLU A 168 24.83 -18.69 1.75
C GLU A 168 25.70 -19.57 0.83
N ILE A 169 26.00 -19.12 -0.39
CA ILE A 169 26.86 -19.85 -1.33
C ILE A 169 28.35 -19.76 -0.95
N LEU A 170 28.74 -18.78 -0.11
CA LEU A 170 30.13 -18.58 0.32
C LEU A 170 30.48 -19.23 1.66
N GLU A 171 29.49 -19.69 2.43
CA GLU A 171 29.69 -20.38 3.73
C GLU A 171 29.45 -21.91 3.67
N SER A 172 29.15 -22.47 2.50
CA SER A 172 29.15 -23.92 2.24
C SER A 172 30.37 -24.39 1.46
#